data_AF-A0A8J4WDR7-F1
#
_entry.id   AF-A0A8J4WDR7-F1
#
_cell.length_a   1.000
_cell.length_b   1.000
_cell.length_c   1.000
_cell.angle_alpha   90.00
_cell.angle_beta   90.00
_cell.angle_gamma   90.00
#
_symmetry.space_group_name_H-M   'P 1'
#
loop_
_entity.id
_entity.type
_entity.pdbx_description
1 polymer ?
#
loop_
_entity_poly.entity_id
_entity_poly.type
_entity_poly.pdbx_seq_one_letter_code
_entity_poly.pdbx_strand_id
1 'polypeptide(L)'
;MSLFTWSPFLTRFRHIAKNVISCQKAQSSGVFVHRDTSENNPSVPFEFTEENKKRLDAIISNYPPSHKSAAILPALDLAQRQHGWLPISAMNKVADMLGVPRMRIYEVATFYTMYRRDVMSVLSVLPDFKKRFRGCDLWCDRVGL
;
A
#
# COMPACT_ATOMS: atom_id res chain seq x y z
N MET A 1 11.21 -21.02 -76.93
CA MET A 1 11.02 -22.25 -76.16
C MET A 1 12.01 -22.26 -75.00
N SER A 2 11.50 -22.55 -73.80
CA SER A 2 12.21 -22.95 -72.56
C SER A 2 13.37 -22.08 -72.03
N LEU A 3 13.13 -21.35 -70.95
CA LEU A 3 13.94 -21.45 -69.72
C LEU A 3 13.03 -21.19 -68.51
N PHE A 4 12.64 -22.28 -67.86
CA PHE A 4 11.79 -22.39 -66.69
C PHE A 4 12.63 -22.03 -65.46
N THR A 5 12.44 -20.85 -64.86
CA THR A 5 13.16 -20.44 -63.65
C THR A 5 12.41 -20.88 -62.40
N TRP A 6 13.09 -21.71 -61.62
CA TRP A 6 12.72 -22.20 -60.30
C TRP A 6 12.79 -21.08 -59.25
N SER A 7 11.72 -20.84 -58.48
CA SER A 7 11.86 -20.65 -57.03
C SER A 7 10.53 -20.76 -56.27
N PRO A 8 10.48 -21.57 -55.19
CA PRO A 8 9.29 -21.75 -54.36
C PRO A 8 9.13 -20.58 -53.39
N PHE A 9 8.00 -19.88 -53.48
CA PHE A 9 7.64 -18.82 -52.56
C PHE A 9 7.26 -19.41 -51.20
N LEU A 10 8.28 -19.54 -50.35
CA LEU A 10 8.29 -19.34 -48.91
C LEU A 10 7.01 -19.67 -48.14
N THR A 11 7.09 -20.81 -47.45
CA THR A 11 6.48 -21.11 -46.15
C THR A 11 6.50 -19.88 -45.22
N ARG A 12 5.37 -19.19 -45.10
CA ARG A 12 5.15 -18.21 -44.03
C ARG A 12 4.68 -18.93 -42.76
N PHE A 13 5.60 -19.66 -42.15
CA PHE A 13 5.45 -20.13 -40.78
C PHE A 13 6.04 -19.09 -39.83
N ARG A 14 5.31 -18.87 -38.72
CA ARG A 14 5.75 -18.22 -37.48
C ARG A 14 5.71 -16.68 -37.50
N HIS A 15 4.68 -16.12 -36.86
CA HIS A 15 4.84 -15.46 -35.56
C HIS A 15 3.45 -15.07 -35.03
N ILE A 16 2.85 -15.97 -34.25
CA ILE A 16 1.86 -15.56 -33.24
C ILE A 16 2.67 -14.80 -32.19
N ALA A 17 2.68 -13.48 -32.29
CA ALA A 17 3.21 -12.63 -31.25
C ALA A 17 2.37 -12.90 -30.00
N LYS A 18 2.98 -13.58 -29.03
CA LYS A 18 2.49 -13.59 -27.65
C LYS A 18 2.60 -12.15 -27.17
N ASN A 19 1.53 -11.37 -27.35
CA ASN A 19 1.33 -10.16 -26.57
C ASN A 19 1.11 -10.60 -25.13
N VAL A 20 2.23 -10.83 -24.43
CA VAL A 20 2.27 -10.86 -22.98
C VAL A 20 1.94 -9.44 -22.57
N ILE A 21 0.66 -9.19 -22.33
CA ILE A 21 0.22 -8.04 -21.54
C ILE A 21 0.84 -8.29 -20.18
N SER A 22 2.02 -7.71 -19.92
CA SER A 22 2.51 -7.62 -18.56
C SER A 22 1.49 -6.75 -17.83
N CYS A 23 0.65 -7.38 -17.02
CA CYS A 23 -0.08 -6.69 -15.99
C CYS A 23 0.97 -6.09 -15.05
N GLN A 24 1.39 -4.85 -15.31
CA GLN A 24 2.11 -4.08 -14.33
C GLN A 24 1.11 -3.82 -13.21
N LYS A 25 1.17 -4.68 -12.19
CA LYS A 25 0.49 -4.48 -10.91
C LYS A 25 0.70 -3.01 -10.52
N ALA A 26 -0.40 -2.28 -10.35
CA ALA A 26 -0.41 -1.04 -9.61
C ALA A 26 0.08 -1.38 -8.20
N GLN A 27 1.38 -1.22 -7.96
CA GLN A 27 1.90 -1.26 -6.62
C GLN A 27 1.53 0.08 -6.01
N SER A 28 0.66 0.09 -4.99
CA SER A 28 0.84 1.07 -3.91
C SER A 28 2.29 0.87 -3.50
N SER A 29 3.17 1.84 -3.76
CA SER A 29 4.63 1.66 -3.77
C SER A 29 5.05 0.69 -2.67
N GLY A 30 5.46 -0.54 -3.06
CA GLY A 30 5.75 -1.67 -2.17
C GLY A 30 7.04 -1.47 -1.38
N VAL A 31 7.29 -0.25 -0.95
CA VAL A 31 8.48 0.18 -0.26
C VAL A 31 8.21 -0.02 1.23
N PHE A 32 8.82 -1.07 1.79
CA PHE A 32 8.77 -1.35 3.22
C PHE A 32 9.72 -0.49 4.04
N VAL A 33 10.62 0.25 3.38
CA VAL A 33 11.56 1.18 3.98
C VAL A 33 10.98 2.59 4.03
N HIS A 34 11.13 3.27 5.17
CA HIS A 34 10.79 4.69 5.27
C HIS A 34 11.88 5.54 4.59
N ARG A 35 11.46 6.56 3.85
CA ARG A 35 12.34 7.63 3.36
C ARG A 35 11.77 8.93 3.90
N ASP A 36 12.64 9.75 4.47
CA ASP A 36 12.21 11.03 5.04
C ASP A 36 11.72 11.95 3.92
N THR A 37 10.49 12.44 4.06
CA THR A 37 9.94 13.50 3.22
C THR A 37 9.72 14.75 4.06
N SER A 38 9.40 15.87 3.42
CA SER A 38 9.06 17.11 4.14
C SER A 38 7.87 16.93 5.10
N GLU A 39 6.93 16.05 4.76
CA GLU A 39 5.70 15.81 5.52
C GLU A 39 5.79 14.62 6.49
N ASN A 40 6.61 13.61 6.17
CA ASN A 40 6.78 12.40 6.98
C ASN A 40 8.26 12.23 7.34
N ASN A 41 8.64 12.74 8.50
CA ASN A 41 9.98 12.64 9.07
C ASN A 41 9.87 12.51 10.60
N PRO A 42 10.89 11.99 11.29
CA PRO A 42 10.86 11.81 12.74
C PRO A 42 10.87 13.11 13.55
N SER A 43 11.14 14.26 12.90
CA SER A 43 11.20 15.57 13.56
C SER A 43 9.82 16.22 13.72
N VAL A 44 8.83 15.86 12.91
CA VAL A 44 7.47 16.39 13.03
C VAL A 44 6.86 15.90 14.35
N PRO A 45 6.49 16.78 15.30
CA PRO A 45 5.95 16.35 16.58
C PRO A 45 4.52 15.81 16.40
N PHE A 46 4.26 14.62 16.95
CA PHE A 46 2.91 14.04 17.05
C PHE A 46 2.56 13.81 18.51
N GLU A 47 1.41 14.32 18.93
CA GLU A 47 0.89 14.13 20.28
C GLU A 47 -0.55 13.63 20.28
N PHE A 48 -0.85 12.74 21.22
CA PHE A 48 -2.20 12.27 21.46
C PHE A 48 -3.03 13.35 22.16
N THR A 49 -4.30 13.46 21.80
CA THR A 49 -5.26 14.24 22.58
C THR A 49 -5.43 13.63 23.97
N GLU A 50 -5.81 14.45 24.96
CA GLU A 50 -5.99 14.00 26.35
C GLU A 50 -7.05 12.87 26.46
N GLU A 51 -8.08 12.91 25.62
CA GLU A 51 -9.09 11.84 25.53
C GLU A 51 -8.48 10.52 25.05
N ASN A 52 -7.60 10.58 24.05
CA ASN A 52 -6.94 9.40 23.50
C ASN A 52 -5.89 8.83 24.46
N LYS A 53 -5.22 9.67 25.25
CA LYS A 53 -4.33 9.20 26.33
C LYS A 53 -5.11 8.34 27.34
N LYS A 54 -6.27 8.81 27.81
CA LYS A 54 -7.13 8.03 28.73
C LYS A 54 -7.59 6.71 28.11
N ARG A 55 -7.96 6.70 26.83
CA ARG A 55 -8.32 5.47 26.11
C ARG A 55 -7.15 4.51 26.02
N LEU A 56 -5.95 5.02 25.75
CA LEU A 56 -4.73 4.24 25.69
C LEU A 56 -4.40 3.60 27.05
N ASP A 57 -4.52 4.36 28.14
CA ASP A 57 -4.31 3.84 29.50
C ASP A 57 -5.32 2.75 29.86
N ALA A 58 -6.59 2.92 29.47
CA ALA A 58 -7.60 1.88 29.62
C ALA A 58 -7.24 0.60 28.83
N ILE A 59 -6.75 0.74 27.59
CA ILE A 59 -6.27 -0.39 26.79
C ILE A 59 -5.09 -1.08 27.47
N ILE A 60 -4.11 -0.32 27.98
CA ILE A 60 -2.93 -0.87 28.65
C ILE A 60 -3.33 -1.64 29.93
N SER A 61 -4.34 -1.15 30.67
CA SER A 61 -4.82 -1.79 31.90
C SER A 61 -5.41 -3.19 31.68
N ASN A 62 -5.88 -3.50 30.46
CA ASN A 62 -6.40 -4.83 30.11
C ASN A 62 -5.30 -5.89 30.02
N TYR A 63 -4.03 -5.48 29.88
CA TYR A 63 -2.90 -6.38 29.72
C TYR A 63 -2.04 -6.41 30.99
N PRO A 64 -1.52 -7.59 31.39
CA PRO A 64 -0.60 -7.67 32.51
C PRO A 64 0.69 -6.90 32.20
N PRO A 65 1.39 -6.38 33.23
CA PRO A 65 2.56 -5.52 33.06
C PRO A 65 3.73 -6.21 32.35
N SER A 66 3.79 -7.54 32.37
CA SER A 66 4.78 -8.34 31.66
C SER A 66 4.58 -8.35 30.14
N HIS A 67 3.38 -8.03 29.64
CA HIS A 67 3.00 -8.16 28.22
C HIS A 67 2.45 -6.87 27.61
N LYS A 68 3.09 -5.72 27.91
CA LYS A 68 2.73 -4.42 27.32
C LYS A 68 2.82 -4.38 25.78
N SER A 69 3.61 -5.26 25.18
CA SER A 69 3.74 -5.39 23.73
C SER A 69 2.44 -5.83 23.03
N ALA A 70 1.51 -6.47 23.75
CA ALA A 70 0.21 -6.85 23.19
C ALA A 70 -0.67 -5.61 22.88
N ALA A 71 -0.44 -4.49 23.58
CA ALA A 71 -1.19 -3.26 23.39
C ALA A 71 -0.76 -2.44 22.14
N ILE A 72 0.25 -2.89 21.38
CA ILE A 72 0.75 -2.16 20.19
C ILE A 72 -0.34 -1.99 19.13
N LEU A 73 -1.10 -3.05 18.83
CA LEU A 73 -2.14 -3.04 17.81
C LEU A 73 -3.24 -1.99 18.13
N PRO A 74 -3.90 -2.04 19.31
CA PRO A 74 -4.93 -1.07 19.64
C PRO A 74 -4.37 0.36 19.82
N ALA A 75 -3.11 0.51 20.26
CA ALA A 75 -2.47 1.82 20.34
C ALA A 75 -2.25 2.46 18.96
N LEU A 76 -1.80 1.67 17.98
CA LEU A 76 -1.61 2.13 16.60
C LEU A 76 -2.94 2.43 15.90
N ASP A 77 -3.99 1.63 16.15
CA ASP A 77 -5.33 1.89 15.60
C ASP A 77 -5.86 3.24 16.12
N LEU A 78 -5.67 3.53 17.41
CA LEU A 78 -6.05 4.81 18.00
C LEU A 78 -5.30 5.99 17.35
N ALA A 79 -3.99 5.85 17.12
CA ALA A 79 -3.19 6.86 16.44
C ALA A 79 -3.66 7.09 15.00
N GLN A 80 -3.97 6.02 14.28
CA GLN A 80 -4.49 6.11 12.91
C GLN A 80 -5.86 6.77 12.85
N ARG A 81 -6.74 6.55 13.85
CA ARG A 81 -8.04 7.24 13.92
C ARG A 81 -7.93 8.73 14.19
N GLN A 82 -6.94 9.15 14.98
CA GLN A 82 -6.71 10.56 15.27
C GLN A 82 -6.17 11.32 14.05
N HIS A 83 -5.25 10.72 13.30
CA HIS A 83 -4.51 11.40 12.23
C HIS A 83 -4.96 11.02 10.81
N GLY A 84 -5.71 9.93 10.65
CA GLY A 84 -6.18 9.37 9.36
C GLY A 84 -5.18 8.44 8.65
N TRP A 85 -3.88 8.62 8.95
CA TRP A 85 -2.74 7.83 8.48
C TRP A 85 -1.62 7.85 9.54
N LEU A 86 -0.65 6.95 9.44
CA LEU A 86 0.41 6.76 10.44
C LEU A 86 1.77 7.31 9.97
N PRO A 87 2.14 8.54 10.37
CA PRO A 87 3.50 9.05 10.19
C PRO A 87 4.49 8.34 11.12
N ILE A 88 5.78 8.40 10.78
CA ILE A 88 6.84 7.79 11.59
C ILE A 88 6.88 8.37 13.02
N SER A 89 6.56 9.65 13.17
CA SER A 89 6.48 10.32 14.46
C SER A 89 5.40 9.75 15.38
N ALA A 90 4.24 9.36 14.82
CA ALA A 90 3.17 8.75 15.61
C ALA A 90 3.60 7.38 16.15
N MET A 91 4.29 6.59 15.33
CA MET A 91 4.85 5.30 15.75
C MET A 91 5.90 5.47 16.85
N ASN A 92 6.76 6.49 16.76
CA ASN A 92 7.76 6.80 17.78
C ASN A 92 7.10 7.18 19.11
N LYS A 93 6.06 8.02 19.06
CA LYS A 93 5.32 8.41 20.26
C LYS A 93 4.66 7.21 20.95
N VAL A 94 4.06 6.30 20.20
CA VAL A 94 3.50 5.05 20.75
C VAL A 94 4.58 4.18 21.39
N ALA A 95 5.78 4.11 20.78
CA ALA A 95 6.92 3.38 21.32
C ALA A 95 7.34 3.92 22.70
N ASP A 96 7.49 5.24 22.78
CA ASP A 96 7.92 5.92 23.99
C ASP A 96 6.87 5.75 25.12
N MET A 97 5.57 5.75 24.78
CA MET A 97 4.47 5.54 25.75
C MET A 97 4.41 4.11 26.29
N LEU A 98 4.59 3.10 25.44
CA LEU A 98 4.53 1.68 25.83
C LEU A 98 5.86 1.16 26.40
N GLY A 99 6.95 1.90 26.22
CA GLY A 99 8.30 1.46 26.61
C GLY A 99 8.83 0.30 25.76
N VAL A 100 8.38 0.20 24.50
CA VAL A 100 8.79 -0.85 23.56
C VAL A 100 9.75 -0.28 22.51
N PRO A 101 10.69 -1.09 21.98
CA PRO A 101 11.59 -0.61 20.93
C PRO A 101 10.81 -0.22 19.67
N ARG A 102 11.14 0.94 19.09
CA ARG A 102 10.49 1.51 17.88
C ARG A 102 10.46 0.52 16.72
N MET A 103 11.52 -0.28 16.56
CA MET A 103 11.62 -1.30 15.52
C MET A 103 10.46 -2.29 15.56
N ARG A 104 10.02 -2.70 16.75
CA ARG A 104 8.90 -3.65 16.91
C ARG A 104 7.58 -3.08 16.42
N ILE A 105 7.39 -1.76 16.56
CA ILE A 105 6.20 -1.07 16.06
C ILE A 105 6.24 -0.94 14.54
N TYR A 106 7.41 -0.67 13.96
CA TYR A 106 7.59 -0.65 12.51
C TYR A 106 7.28 -2.02 11.88
N GLU A 107 7.73 -3.12 12.50
CA GLU A 107 7.38 -4.48 12.08
C GLU A 107 5.85 -4.66 12.05
N VAL A 108 5.16 -4.33 13.14
CA VAL A 108 3.70 -4.48 13.23
C VAL A 108 2.98 -3.60 12.18
N ALA A 109 3.40 -2.35 12.03
CA ALA A 109 2.79 -1.42 11.08
C ALA A 109 3.01 -1.82 9.61
N THR A 110 4.11 -2.51 9.30
CA THR A 110 4.38 -3.03 7.95
C THR A 110 3.76 -4.41 7.70
N PHE A 111 3.54 -5.18 8.75
CA PHE A 111 2.97 -6.53 8.68
C PHE A 111 1.48 -6.52 8.35
N TYR A 112 0.70 -5.61 8.96
CA TYR A 112 -0.74 -5.53 8.72
C TYR A 112 -1.10 -4.55 7.61
N THR A 113 -1.94 -5.00 6.67
CA THR A 113 -2.39 -4.21 5.51
C THR A 113 -3.37 -3.08 5.85
N MET A 114 -3.88 -3.02 7.08
CA MET A 114 -4.85 -2.00 7.52
C MET A 114 -4.19 -0.63 7.77
N TYR A 115 -2.91 -0.63 8.14
CA TYR A 115 -2.17 0.56 8.52
C TYR A 115 -1.67 1.31 7.29
N ARG A 116 -2.22 2.51 7.07
CA ARG A 116 -1.78 3.40 5.99
C ARG A 116 -0.61 4.27 6.46
N ARG A 117 0.55 4.12 5.83
CA ARG A 117 1.80 4.84 6.17
C ARG A 117 2.04 6.10 5.33
N ASP A 118 1.26 6.24 4.27
CA ASP A 118 1.30 7.39 3.36
C ASP A 118 -0.09 8.05 3.30
N VAL A 119 -0.11 9.34 2.96
CA VAL A 119 -1.34 10.08 2.75
C VAL A 119 -2.10 9.51 1.55
N MET A 120 -3.35 9.13 1.77
CA MET A 120 -4.28 8.88 0.66
C MET A 120 -4.77 10.22 0.14
N SER A 121 -4.09 10.78 -0.86
CA SER A 121 -4.73 11.80 -1.69
C SER A 121 -5.85 11.12 -2.49
N VAL A 122 -7.08 11.65 -2.44
CA VAL A 122 -8.23 11.14 -3.22
C VAL A 122 -7.89 11.02 -4.72
N LEU A 123 -6.91 11.79 -5.18
CA LEU A 123 -6.40 11.78 -6.55
C LEU A 123 -5.76 10.45 -6.98
N SER A 124 -5.24 9.61 -6.07
CA SER A 124 -4.65 8.31 -6.43
C SER A 124 -5.68 7.21 -6.69
N VAL A 125 -6.96 7.42 -6.35
CA VAL A 125 -8.06 6.47 -6.59
C VAL A 125 -8.56 6.55 -8.05
N LEU A 126 -8.52 7.74 -8.65
CA LEU A 126 -9.05 8.01 -9.98
C LEU A 126 -8.25 7.41 -11.17
N PRO A 127 -6.90 7.27 -11.15
CA PRO A 127 -6.20 6.66 -12.28
C PRO A 127 -6.39 5.15 -12.38
N ASP A 128 -6.73 4.46 -11.28
CA ASP A 128 -6.93 3.00 -11.26
C ASP A 128 -8.38 2.62 -11.60
N PHE A 129 -9.37 3.37 -11.12
CA PHE A 129 -10.79 3.18 -11.49
C PHE A 129 -11.01 3.37 -13.00
N LYS A 130 -10.39 4.40 -13.61
CA LYS A 130 -10.46 4.64 -15.06
C LYS A 130 -9.69 3.61 -15.90
N LYS A 131 -8.72 2.88 -15.32
CA LYS A 131 -8.03 1.77 -16.00
C LYS A 131 -8.80 0.45 -15.85
N ARG A 132 -9.48 0.23 -14.73
CA ARG A 132 -10.31 -0.97 -14.48
C ARG A 132 -11.60 -1.01 -15.30
N PHE A 133 -12.24 0.15 -15.52
CA PHE A 133 -13.48 0.23 -16.32
C PHE A 133 -13.27 0.16 -17.83
N ARG A 134 -12.10 0.59 -18.35
CA ARG A 134 -11.81 0.58 -19.80
C ARG A 134 -11.87 -0.80 -20.48
N GLY A 135 -11.82 -1.90 -19.72
CA GLY A 135 -11.99 -3.24 -20.27
C GLY A 135 -13.44 -3.69 -20.43
N CYS A 136 -14.35 -3.13 -19.62
CA CYS A 136 -15.78 -3.46 -19.65
C CYS A 136 -16.51 -2.67 -20.74
N ASP A 137 -16.13 -1.39 -20.90
CA ASP A 137 -16.69 -0.48 -21.90
C ASP A 137 -16.49 -1.02 -23.32
N LEU A 138 -15.32 -1.63 -23.61
CA LEU A 138 -15.01 -2.25 -24.90
C LEU A 138 -15.81 -3.54 -25.19
N TRP A 139 -16.33 -4.20 -24.16
CA TRP A 139 -17.19 -5.37 -24.33
C TRP A 139 -18.64 -4.94 -24.55
N CYS A 140 -19.14 -3.92 -23.83
CA CYS A 140 -20.43 -3.29 -24.10
C CYS A 140 -20.49 -2.65 -25.50
N ASP A 141 -19.44 -1.95 -25.95
CA ASP A 141 -19.38 -1.38 -27.31
C ASP A 141 -19.35 -2.46 -28.41
N ARG A 142 -18.93 -3.69 -28.09
CA ARG A 142 -18.89 -4.83 -29.02
C ARG A 142 -20.17 -5.64 -29.04
N VAL A 143 -20.90 -5.68 -27.93
CA VAL A 143 -22.20 -6.35 -27.80
C VAL A 143 -23.24 -5.25 -27.84
N GLY A 144 -23.48 -4.66 -29.02
CA GLY A 144 -24.30 -3.46 -29.21
C GLY A 144 -25.66 -3.52 -28.50
N LEU A 145 -25.68 -2.96 -27.28
CA LEU A 145 -26.84 -2.60 -26.47
C LEU A 145 -26.81 -1.09 -26.28
#